data_AF-A0AA86RC06-F1
#
_entry.id   AF-A0AA86RC06-F1
#
_cell.length_a   1.000
_cell.length_b   1.000
_cell.length_c   1.000
_cell.angle_alpha   90.00
_cell.angle_beta   90.00
_cell.angle_gamma   90.00
#
_symmetry.space_group_name_H-M   'P 1'
#
loop_
_entity.id
_entity.type
_entity.pdbx_description
1 polymer ?
#
loop_
_entity_poly.entity_id
_entity_poly.type
_entity_poly.pdbx_seq_one_letter_code
_entity_poly.pdbx_strand_id
1 'polypeptide(L)'
;MDETLIPYLGWLDFRQYLPDKPHPFGLLVRVLALAKSRFIVKFELYTGKRGEKRSNQLYDLMYRFLTSINTTGIPKKTFYADNYYSSFAVCKMLQEQGWEFRMTIRKNRCNGFCTTNMLIGSKLHLAF
;
A
#
# COMPACT_ATOMS: atom_id res chain seq x y z
N MET A 1 -0.49 -5.40 -0.12
CA MET A 1 0.16 -4.44 -1.03
C MET A 1 1.57 -4.24 -0.54
N ASP A 2 2.52 -4.29 -1.45
CA ASP A 2 3.95 -4.27 -1.14
C ASP A 2 4.73 -3.69 -2.33
N GLU A 3 5.98 -3.33 -2.12
CA GLU A 3 6.94 -2.95 -3.15
C GLU A 3 7.86 -4.12 -3.53
N THR A 4 8.05 -4.30 -4.84
CA THR A 4 9.11 -5.14 -5.39
C THR A 4 10.04 -4.31 -6.26
N LEU A 5 11.28 -4.78 -6.38
CA LEU A 5 12.29 -4.17 -7.24
C LEU A 5 12.61 -5.13 -8.38
N ILE A 6 12.41 -4.69 -9.62
CA ILE A 6 12.87 -5.44 -10.79
C ILE A 6 14.31 -5.02 -11.07
N PRO A 7 15.30 -5.93 -10.96
CA PRO A 7 16.71 -5.58 -11.17
C PRO A 7 16.92 -4.96 -12.54
N TYR A 8 17.54 -3.77 -12.57
CA TYR A 8 17.82 -3.05 -13.80
C TYR A 8 19.02 -2.13 -13.62
N LEU A 9 20.05 -2.32 -14.46
CA LEU A 9 21.32 -1.60 -14.37
C LEU A 9 21.52 -0.54 -15.47
N GLY A 10 20.62 -0.49 -16.45
CA GLY A 10 20.69 0.51 -17.52
C GLY A 10 20.46 1.95 -17.04
N TRP A 11 20.64 2.89 -17.97
CA TRP A 11 20.43 4.30 -17.73
C TRP A 11 18.93 4.61 -17.81
N LEU A 12 18.35 4.99 -16.67
CA LEU A 12 16.95 5.33 -16.57
C LEU A 12 16.72 6.30 -15.42
N ASP A 13 16.01 7.39 -15.71
CA ASP A 13 15.87 8.53 -14.79
C ASP A 13 15.15 8.21 -13.47
N PHE A 14 14.27 7.20 -13.48
CA PHE A 14 13.47 6.82 -12.32
C PHE A 14 13.92 5.51 -11.66
N ARG A 15 15.13 5.04 -11.96
CA ARG A 15 15.75 3.91 -11.26
C ARG A 15 15.82 4.20 -9.75
N GLN A 16 15.39 3.25 -8.94
CA GLN A 16 15.38 3.36 -7.49
C GLN A 16 16.53 2.56 -6.87
N TYR A 17 17.03 3.07 -5.75
CA TYR A 17 18.00 2.40 -4.90
C TYR A 17 17.35 2.01 -3.57
N LEU A 18 17.23 0.72 -3.30
CA LEU A 18 16.72 0.15 -2.04
C LEU A 18 17.83 -0.72 -1.41
N PRO A 19 18.57 -0.23 -0.40
CA PRO A 19 19.74 -0.91 0.15
C PRO A 19 19.40 -2.26 0.80
N ASP A 20 18.19 -2.40 1.36
CA ASP A 20 17.77 -3.60 2.10
C ASP A 20 17.33 -4.76 1.18
N LYS A 21 17.34 -4.57 -0.14
CA LYS A 21 16.96 -5.60 -1.12
C LYS A 21 18.21 -6.31 -1.67
N PRO A 22 18.12 -7.62 -2.01
CA PRO A 22 19.27 -8.39 -2.52
C PRO A 22 19.93 -7.77 -3.76
N HIS A 23 19.11 -7.21 -4.65
CA HIS A 23 19.57 -6.37 -5.74
C HIS A 23 19.14 -4.94 -5.44
N PRO A 24 20.07 -4.03 -5.10
CA PRO A 24 19.67 -2.75 -4.53
C PRO A 24 19.27 -1.72 -5.59
N PHE A 25 19.65 -1.91 -6.87
CA PHE A 25 19.27 -1.01 -7.96
C PHE A 25 18.25 -1.68 -8.89
N GLY A 26 17.19 -0.94 -9.20
CA GLY A 26 16.20 -1.42 -10.16
C GLY A 26 14.98 -0.54 -10.30
N LEU A 27 13.93 -1.13 -10.87
CA LEU A 27 12.64 -0.48 -11.08
C LEU A 27 11.73 -0.81 -9.91
N LEU A 28 11.30 0.22 -9.18
CA LEU A 28 10.37 0.05 -8.08
C LEU A 28 8.96 -0.14 -8.63
N VAL A 29 8.35 -1.27 -8.29
CA VAL A 29 7.01 -1.63 -8.69
C VAL A 29 6.17 -1.83 -7.43
N ARG A 30 5.04 -1.13 -7.36
CA ARG A 30 4.04 -1.32 -6.31
C ARG A 30 3.09 -2.41 -6.75
N VAL A 31 2.87 -3.40 -5.90
CA VAL A 31 2.15 -4.62 -6.25
C VAL A 31 1.01 -4.87 -5.26
N LEU A 32 -0.15 -5.16 -5.82
CA LEU A 32 -1.27 -5.72 -5.10
C LEU A 32 -1.49 -7.16 -5.52
N ALA A 33 -1.44 -8.05 -4.55
CA ALA A 33 -1.62 -9.48 -4.75
C ALA A 33 -2.67 -10.05 -3.79
N LEU A 34 -3.30 -11.14 -4.20
CA LEU A 34 -4.19 -11.92 -3.34
C LEU A 34 -3.37 -12.66 -2.28
N ALA A 35 -3.70 -12.45 -1.01
CA ALA A 35 -2.93 -12.99 0.12
C ALA A 35 -2.84 -14.52 0.13
N LYS A 36 -3.92 -15.23 -0.25
CA LYS A 36 -3.95 -16.71 -0.22
C LYS A 36 -3.32 -17.36 -1.45
N SER A 37 -3.71 -16.91 -2.63
CA SER A 37 -3.31 -17.53 -3.90
C SER A 37 -2.04 -16.94 -4.51
N ARG A 38 -1.53 -15.84 -3.95
CA ARG A 38 -0.31 -15.14 -4.38
C ARG A 38 -0.36 -14.59 -5.81
N PHE A 39 -1.55 -14.55 -6.42
CA PHE A 39 -1.74 -13.92 -7.73
C PHE A 39 -1.67 -12.40 -7.62
N ILE A 40 -0.91 -11.79 -8.52
CA ILE A 40 -0.85 -10.35 -8.69
C ILE A 40 -2.14 -9.90 -9.38
N VAL A 41 -2.89 -9.04 -8.71
CA VAL A 41 -4.14 -8.45 -9.23
C VAL A 41 -3.81 -7.18 -10.02
N LYS A 42 -2.89 -6.39 -9.49
CA LYS A 42 -2.51 -5.11 -10.07
C LYS A 42 -1.10 -4.73 -9.68
N PHE A 43 -0.42 -4.04 -10.57
CA PHE A 43 0.86 -3.42 -10.27
C PHE A 43 0.97 -2.06 -10.94
N GLU A 44 1.81 -1.20 -10.39
CA GLU A 44 2.13 0.11 -10.94
C GLU A 44 3.61 0.40 -10.78
N LEU A 45 4.24 0.84 -11.87
CA LEU A 45 5.64 1.25 -11.89
C LEU A 45 5.77 2.63 -11.25
N TYR A 46 6.71 2.77 -10.31
CA TYR A 46 7.07 4.07 -9.76
C TYR A 46 8.01 4.79 -10.73
N THR A 47 7.59 5.96 -11.22
CA THR A 47 8.34 6.73 -12.24
C THR A 47 8.97 8.01 -11.70
N GLY A 48 9.09 8.11 -10.37
CA GLY A 48 9.64 9.29 -9.70
C GLY A 48 8.73 10.51 -9.81
N LYS A 49 9.22 11.68 -9.39
CA LYS A 49 8.41 12.92 -9.36
C LYS A 49 8.22 13.59 -10.71
N ARG A 50 9.12 13.35 -11.67
CA ARG A 50 9.21 14.10 -12.94
C ARG A 50 8.46 13.42 -14.09
N GLY A 51 8.16 12.12 -13.99
CA GLY A 51 7.52 11.33 -15.04
C GLY A 51 6.04 11.02 -14.81
N GLU A 52 5.44 11.53 -13.73
CA GLU A 52 4.13 11.07 -13.29
C GLU A 52 2.96 11.88 -13.85
N LYS A 53 2.12 11.22 -14.64
CA LYS A 53 0.80 11.72 -15.02
C LYS A 53 -0.23 11.63 -13.89
N ARG A 54 0.07 10.92 -12.81
CA ARG A 54 -0.85 10.61 -11.71
C ARG A 54 -0.22 10.90 -10.37
N SER A 55 -1.01 11.36 -9.42
CA SER A 55 -0.54 11.66 -8.06
C SER A 55 0.05 10.42 -7.38
N ASN A 56 1.24 10.61 -6.85
CA ASN A 56 1.97 9.66 -6.02
C ASN A 56 1.63 9.75 -4.54
N GLN A 57 0.72 10.66 -4.18
CA GLN A 57 0.27 10.77 -2.81
C GLN A 57 -0.36 9.44 -2.38
N LEU A 58 -0.08 9.07 -1.14
CA LEU A 58 -0.45 7.76 -0.63
C LEU A 58 -1.96 7.48 -0.76
N TYR A 59 -2.80 8.47 -0.46
CA TYR A 59 -4.24 8.34 -0.57
C TYR A 59 -4.67 8.02 -2.01
N ASP A 60 -4.22 8.83 -2.99
CA ASP A 60 -4.58 8.66 -4.40
C ASP A 60 -4.08 7.33 -4.97
N LEU A 61 -2.88 6.93 -4.59
CA LEU A 61 -2.33 5.62 -4.94
C LEU A 61 -3.25 4.50 -4.42
N MET A 62 -3.56 4.51 -3.12
CA MET A 62 -4.39 3.49 -2.50
C MET A 62 -5.79 3.43 -3.11
N TYR A 63 -6.41 4.60 -3.31
CA TYR A 63 -7.70 4.73 -3.96
C TYR A 63 -7.69 4.13 -5.38
N ARG A 64 -6.68 4.44 -6.19
CA ARG A 64 -6.53 3.90 -7.56
C ARG A 64 -6.32 2.38 -7.60
N PHE A 65 -5.66 1.81 -6.60
CA PHE A 65 -5.50 0.36 -6.51
C PHE A 65 -6.82 -0.31 -6.11
N LEU A 66 -7.49 0.19 -5.08
CA LEU A 66 -8.68 -0.46 -4.50
C LEU A 66 -9.93 -0.32 -5.37
N THR A 67 -10.15 0.86 -5.97
CA THR A 67 -11.32 1.09 -6.85
C THR A 67 -11.31 0.26 -8.11
N SER A 68 -10.13 -0.15 -8.58
CA SER A 68 -10.01 -0.99 -9.78
C SER A 68 -10.33 -2.46 -9.56
N ILE A 69 -10.54 -2.89 -8.31
CA ILE A 69 -10.81 -4.28 -8.00
C ILE A 69 -12.32 -4.46 -7.95
N ASN A 70 -12.85 -5.33 -8.82
CA ASN A 70 -14.23 -5.77 -8.65
C ASN A 70 -14.31 -6.69 -7.44
N THR A 71 -15.07 -6.26 -6.45
CA THR A 71 -15.22 -6.97 -5.18
C THR A 71 -16.66 -7.39 -4.91
N THR A 72 -17.48 -7.38 -5.95
CA THR A 72 -18.86 -7.88 -5.93
C THR A 72 -18.86 -9.38 -5.61
N GLY A 73 -19.68 -9.80 -4.65
CA GLY A 73 -19.77 -11.20 -4.24
C GLY A 73 -18.64 -11.69 -3.33
N ILE A 74 -17.67 -10.84 -2.95
CA ILE A 74 -16.66 -11.18 -1.94
C ILE A 74 -17.26 -10.92 -0.55
N PRO A 75 -17.47 -11.95 0.28
CA PRO A 75 -18.19 -11.82 1.55
C PRO A 75 -17.38 -11.03 2.60
N LYS A 76 -16.05 -11.09 2.52
CA LYS A 76 -15.14 -10.39 3.44
C LYS A 76 -13.88 -9.95 2.72
N LYS A 77 -13.58 -8.66 2.84
CA LYS A 77 -12.44 -8.02 2.19
C LYS A 77 -11.47 -7.55 3.27
N THR A 78 -10.30 -8.18 3.34
CA THR A 78 -9.25 -7.79 4.29
C THR A 78 -8.02 -7.31 3.53
N PHE A 79 -7.62 -6.08 3.79
CA PHE A 79 -6.46 -5.44 3.19
C PHE A 79 -5.23 -5.57 4.10
N TYR A 80 -4.11 -5.98 3.52
CA TYR A 80 -2.83 -6.11 4.20
C TYR A 80 -1.79 -5.25 3.50
N ALA A 81 -1.05 -4.43 4.24
CA ALA A 81 0.07 -3.66 3.69
C ALA A 81 1.07 -3.28 4.77
N ASP A 82 2.29 -2.95 4.33
CA ASP A 82 3.34 -2.42 5.19
C ASP A 82 3.05 -0.97 5.62
N ASN A 83 3.81 -0.49 6.61
CA ASN A 83 3.72 0.83 7.18
C ASN A 83 3.84 1.97 6.17
N TYR A 84 4.54 1.77 5.05
CA TYR A 84 4.64 2.79 4.02
C TYR A 84 3.26 3.19 3.51
N TYR A 85 2.35 2.21 3.36
CA TYR A 85 1.00 2.39 2.84
C TYR A 85 -0.03 2.83 3.88
N SER A 86 0.40 3.07 5.11
CA SER A 86 -0.48 3.41 6.21
C SER A 86 -0.55 4.92 6.45
N SER A 87 -1.78 5.43 6.58
CA SER A 87 -2.09 6.76 7.08
C SER A 87 -3.52 6.80 7.61
N PHE A 88 -3.83 7.78 8.45
CA PHE A 88 -5.19 7.96 8.97
C PHE A 88 -6.23 8.12 7.85
N ALA A 89 -5.92 8.90 6.82
CA ALA A 89 -6.80 9.11 5.67
C ALA A 89 -7.08 7.81 4.90
N VAL A 90 -6.06 6.95 4.73
CA VAL A 90 -6.21 5.65 4.08
C VAL A 90 -7.08 4.70 4.91
N CYS A 91 -6.87 4.67 6.23
CA CYS A 91 -7.69 3.86 7.13
C CYS A 91 -9.17 4.25 7.07
N LYS A 92 -9.47 5.57 7.08
CA LYS A 92 -10.83 6.08 6.97
C LYS A 92 -11.48 5.68 5.63
N MET A 93 -10.76 5.85 4.52
CA MET A 93 -11.23 5.44 3.20
C MET A 93 -11.51 3.94 3.11
N LEU A 94 -10.62 3.09 3.65
CA LEU A 94 -10.82 1.64 3.68
C LEU A 94 -12.09 1.28 4.46
N GLN A 95 -12.31 1.92 5.61
CA GLN A 95 -13.50 1.71 6.42
C GLN A 95 -14.79 2.14 5.70
N GLU A 96 -14.79 3.33 5.07
CA GLU A 96 -15.93 3.83 4.28
C GLU A 96 -16.27 2.89 3.11
N GLN A 97 -15.26 2.24 2.52
CA GLN A 97 -15.43 1.24 1.46
C GLN A 97 -15.76 -0.18 1.97
N GLY A 98 -15.92 -0.36 3.29
CA GLY A 98 -16.25 -1.64 3.91
C GLY A 98 -15.11 -2.67 3.91
N TRP A 99 -13.86 -2.21 3.84
CA TRP A 99 -12.69 -3.07 4.00
C TRP A 99 -12.30 -3.19 5.46
N GLU A 100 -12.02 -4.42 5.89
CA GLU A 100 -11.16 -4.62 7.05
C GLU A 100 -9.70 -4.41 6.63
N PHE A 101 -8.85 -3.94 7.53
CA PHE A 101 -7.44 -3.72 7.21
C PHE A 101 -6.52 -4.12 8.37
N ARG A 102 -5.33 -4.59 8.01
CA ARG A 102 -4.23 -4.89 8.94
C ARG A 102 -2.97 -4.25 8.39
N MET A 103 -2.54 -3.18 9.04
CA MET A 103 -1.37 -2.39 8.66
C MET A 103 -0.71 -1.85 9.92
N THR A 104 0.61 -1.77 9.92
CA THR A 104 1.38 -1.11 10.98
C THR A 104 1.46 0.38 10.70
N ILE A 105 1.20 1.24 11.69
CA ILE A 105 1.33 2.70 11.52
C ILE A 105 2.60 3.18 12.23
N ARG A 106 3.45 3.95 11.53
CA ARG A 106 4.62 4.57 12.17
C ARG A 106 4.15 5.64 13.17
N LYS A 107 4.77 5.68 14.36
CA LYS A 107 4.43 6.63 15.44
C LYS A 107 4.32 8.08 14.97
N ASN A 108 5.22 8.51 14.07
CA ASN A 108 5.27 9.86 13.52
C ASN A 108 4.14 10.20 12.52
N ARG A 109 3.32 9.23 12.12
CA ARG A 109 2.18 9.43 11.20
C ARG A 109 0.83 9.41 11.90
N CYS A 110 0.82 9.21 13.21
CA CYS A 110 -0.42 9.05 13.94
C CYS A 110 -1.04 10.38 14.42
N ASN A 111 -0.39 11.54 14.20
CA ASN A 111 -0.86 12.86 14.64
C ASN A 111 -1.45 12.86 16.08
N GLY A 112 -0.84 12.13 17.02
CA GLY A 112 -1.31 12.02 18.41
C GLY A 112 -2.43 11.02 18.68
N PHE A 113 -3.01 10.36 17.66
CA PHE A 113 -4.12 9.42 17.80
C PHE A 113 -3.70 7.94 17.98
N CYS A 114 -2.41 7.63 18.11
CA CYS A 114 -1.93 6.26 17.86
C CYS A 114 -2.26 5.21 18.92
N THR A 115 -2.77 5.55 20.12
CA THR A 115 -2.82 4.53 21.19
C THR A 115 -4.06 4.47 22.04
N THR A 116 -5.07 5.33 21.86
CA THR A 116 -6.24 5.28 22.76
C THR A 116 -7.59 5.07 22.13
N ASN A 117 -7.85 5.39 20.86
CA ASN A 117 -9.18 5.17 20.27
C ASN A 117 -9.17 5.08 18.72
N MET A 118 -8.61 4.02 18.14
CA MET A 118 -9.18 3.48 16.88
C MET A 118 -10.19 2.38 17.21
N LEU A 119 -11.19 2.74 18.03
CA LEU A 119 -12.44 2.02 18.15
C LEU A 119 -13.45 2.75 17.25
N ILE A 120 -13.43 2.44 15.96
CA ILE A 120 -14.56 2.72 15.08
C ILE A 120 -14.88 1.39 14.41
N GLY A 121 -15.86 0.66 14.93
CA GLY A 121 -16.35 -0.60 14.37
C GLY A 121 -15.56 -1.84 14.79
N SER A 122 -16.23 -2.73 15.53
CA SER A 122 -15.76 -3.96 16.19
C SER A 122 -14.63 -4.76 15.50
N LYS A 123 -13.56 -5.00 16.26
CA LYS A 123 -12.42 -5.94 16.08
C LYS A 123 -11.23 -5.42 15.27
N LEU A 124 -10.37 -4.64 15.94
CA LEU A 124 -8.97 -4.48 15.58
C LEU A 124 -8.15 -5.63 16.19
N HIS A 125 -7.47 -6.42 15.35
CA HIS A 125 -6.33 -7.22 15.78
C HIS A 125 -5.06 -6.51 15.31
N LEU A 126 -4.45 -5.75 16.23
CA LEU A 126 -3.06 -5.33 16.12
C LEU A 126 -2.20 -6.59 16.28
N ALA A 127 -1.56 -7.04 15.21
CA ALA A 127 -0.39 -7.89 15.36
C ALA A 127 0.76 -6.95 15.73
N PHE A 128 1.15 -6.98 17.01
CA PHE A 128 2.47 -6.52 17.43
C PHE A 128 3.52 -7.48 16.89
#